data_AF-L8EM45-F1
#
_entry.id   AF-L8EM45-F1
#
_cell.length_a   1.000
_cell.length_b   1.000
_cell.length_c   1.000
_cell.angle_alpha   90.00
_cell.angle_beta   90.00
_cell.angle_gamma   90.00
#
_symmetry.space_group_name_H-M   'P 1'
#
loop_
_entity.id
_entity.type
_entity.pdbx_description
1 polymer ?
#
loop_
_entity_poly.entity_id
_entity_poly.type
_entity_poly.pdbx_seq_one_letter_code
_entity_poly.pdbx_strand_id
1 'polypeptide(L)' 'MLSFHGRCLVQIAHDPDWYMGGLSDDGSVHCWSVYGDFSEALRGL' A
#
# COMPACT_ATOMS: atom_id res chain seq x y z
N MET A 1 7.38 -3.08 0.47
CA MET A 1 6.44 -2.56 -0.55
C MET A 1 6.15 -3.65 -1.55
N LEU A 2 4.88 -3.90 -1.85
CA LEU A 2 4.41 -4.78 -2.92
C LEU A 2 3.75 -3.91 -3.99
N SER A 3 3.97 -4.19 -5.28
CA SER A 3 3.39 -3.43 -6.39
C SER A 3 2.88 -4.36 -7.48
N PHE A 4 1.70 -4.10 -8.00
CA PHE A 4 1.05 -4.87 -9.05
C PHE A 4 0.12 -3.96 -9.86
N HIS A 5 0.31 -3.91 -11.19
CA HIS A 5 -0.53 -3.12 -12.12
C HIS A 5 -0.75 -1.65 -11.70
N GLY A 6 0.29 -0.97 -11.20
CA GLY A 6 0.21 0.45 -10.80
C GLY A 6 -0.43 0.72 -9.44
N ARG A 7 -0.91 -0.33 -8.75
CA ARG A 7 -1.30 -0.28 -7.34
C ARG A 7 -0.15 -0.77 -6.48
N CYS A 8 0.00 -0.21 -5.29
CA CYS A 8 1.01 -0.61 -4.33
C CYS A 8 0.43 -0.75 -2.92
N LEU A 9 1.05 -1.65 -2.17
CA LEU A 9 0.86 -1.83 -0.75
C LEU A 9 2.16 -1.52 -0.01
N VAL A 10 2.09 -0.60 0.95
CA VAL A 10 3.24 -0.17 1.75
C VAL A 10 2.93 -0.27 3.24
N GLN A 11 3.92 -0.72 4.00
CA GLN A 11 3.92 -0.62 5.46
C GLN A 11 5.03 0.37 5.83
N ILE A 12 4.71 1.30 6.72
CA ILE A 12 5.67 2.29 7.22
C ILE A 12 6.41 1.66 8.41
N ALA A 13 7.72 1.86 8.53
CA ALA A 13 8.58 1.12 9.48
C ALA A 13 8.17 1.19 10.97
N HIS A 14 7.30 2.13 11.34
CA HIS A 14 6.81 2.34 12.70
C HIS A 14 5.28 2.39 12.79
N ASP A 15 4.60 1.94 11.74
CA ASP A 15 3.15 1.86 11.68
C ASP A 15 2.76 0.41 11.40
N PRO A 16 1.98 -0.24 12.28
CA PRO A 16 1.51 -1.59 12.01
C PRO A 16 0.56 -1.64 10.81
N ASP A 17 -0.07 -0.52 10.45
CA ASP A 17 -1.06 -0.44 9.39
C ASP A 17 -0.44 -0.54 7.99
N TRP A 18 -1.27 -1.03 7.07
CA TRP A 18 -0.96 -1.20 5.66
C TRP A 18 -1.70 -0.18 4.84
N TYR A 19 -0.95 0.54 4.02
CA TYR A 19 -1.48 1.59 3.16
C TYR A 19 -1.54 1.10 1.72
N MET A 20 -2.71 1.26 1.12
CA MET A 20 -2.92 0.99 -0.30
C MET A 20 -2.97 2.29 -1.07
N GLY A 21 -2.25 2.29 -2.19
CA GLY A 21 -2.10 3.48 -3.01
C GLY A 21 -1.66 3.16 -4.42
N GLY A 22 -1.38 4.23 -5.16
CA GLY A 22 -0.85 4.19 -6.51
C GLY A 22 0.63 4.50 -6.45
N LEU A 23 1.41 3.83 -7.30
CA LEU A 23 2.83 4.13 -7.45
C LEU A 23 3.03 5.01 -8.69
N SER A 24 3.53 6.21 -8.46
CA SER A 24 3.95 7.13 -9.52
C SER A 24 5.33 6.77 -10.06
N ASP A 25 5.65 7.25 -11.27
CA ASP A 25 6.95 6.99 -11.93
C ASP A 25 8.15 7.60 -11.19
N ASP A 26 7.92 8.62 -10.36
CA ASP A 26 8.93 9.23 -9.48
C ASP A 26 9.15 8.46 -8.17
N GLY A 27 8.45 7.35 -7.97
CA GLY A 27 8.51 6.52 -6.77
C GLY A 27 7.62 7.02 -5.63
N SER A 28 6.85 8.10 -5.82
CA SER A 28 5.89 8.56 -4.83
C SER A 28 4.69 7.62 -4.73
N VAL A 29 4.11 7.56 -3.54
CA VAL A 29 2.91 6.75 -3.26
C VAL A 29 1.76 7.67 -2.91
N HIS A 30 0.66 7.54 -3.65
CA HIS A 30 -0.60 8.20 -3.35
C HIS A 30 -1.54 7.22 -2.63
N CYS A 31 -1.65 7.33 -1.31
CA CYS A 31 -2.50 6.45 -0.49
C CYS A 31 -3.98 6.89 -0.51
N TRP A 32 -4.90 5.94 -0.61
CA TRP A 32 -6.36 6.18 -0.50
C TRP A 32 -7.08 5.21 0.45
N SER A 33 -6.39 4.21 0.99
CA SER A 33 -6.96 3.29 1.98
C SER A 33 -5.90 2.81 2.97
N VAL A 34 -6.34 2.53 4.19
CA VAL A 34 -5.54 2.01 5.29
C VAL A 34 -6.22 0.77 5.86
N TYR A 35 -5.42 -0.24 6.22
CA TYR A 35 -5.87 -1.51 6.74
C TYR A 35 -5.02 -1.91 7.94
N GLY A 36 -5.65 -2.37 9.02
CA GLY A 36 -4.93 -2.84 10.21
C GLY A 36 -4.31 -4.24 10.08
N ASP A 37 -4.62 -4.95 8.99
CA ASP A 37 -4.16 -6.31 8.75
C ASP A 37 -3.68 -6.51 7.30
N PHE A 38 -2.56 -7.22 7.15
CA PHE A 38 -1.95 -7.48 5.85
C PHE A 38 -2.83 -8.32 4.94
N SER A 39 -3.55 -9.32 5.48
CA SER A 39 -4.40 -10.21 4.68
C SER A 39 -5.62 -9.49 4.14
N GLU A 40 -6.17 -8.54 4.89
CA GLU A 40 -7.23 -7.65 4.43
C GLU A 40 -6.70 -6.73 3.31
N ALA A 41 -5.56 -6.09 3.55
CA ALA A 41 -4.91 -5.22 2.60
C ALA A 41 -4.60 -5.92 1.26
N LEU A 42 -4.12 -7.18 1.31
CA LEU A 42 -3.79 -7.97 0.14
C LEU A 42 -5.00 -8.29 -0.75
N ARG A 43 -6.20 -8.43 -0.17
CA ARG A 43 -7.43 -8.72 -0.92
C ARG A 43 -7.90 -7.56 -1.80
N GLY A 44 -7.50 -6.33 -1.48
CA GLY A 44 -7.84 -5.14 -2.29
C GLY A 44 -6.84 -4.82 -3.41
N LEU A 45 -5.67 -5.48 -3.41
CA LEU A 45 -4.55 -5.20 -4.31
C LEU A 45 -4.78 -5.69 -5.75
#